data_AF-A0A815JZV9-F1
#
_entry.id   AF-A0A815JZV9-F1
#
_cell.length_a   1.000
_cell.length_b   1.000
_cell.length_c   1.000
_cell.angle_alpha   90.00
_cell.angle_beta   90.00
_cell.angle_gamma   90.00
#
_symmetry.space_group_name_H-M   'P 1'
#
loop_
_entity.id
_entity.type
_entity.pdbx_description
1 polymer ?
#
loop_
_entity_poly.entity_id
_entity_poly.type
_entity_poly.pdbx_seq_one_letter_code
_entity_poly.pdbx_strand_id
1 'polypeptide(L)'
;MYLGREKVQTIFQVKTRNGKSIREHSHLENDEEILLHPGIVLKVMGTSKQGDGIHVIHLHEVPLYEDQKMNVTSTSISNNQVDEYRNPQLEQIIQLSEPRGTLVIESMNLNDRDMEIVARLFIVENEYRGLNLRHNEITSVGAFILAQSLYNTKYIKELKLCGNRLLDEGAQCIARGLANKQLGLIGLYLNSVGMTDASCEYLVEAVRVNGRMRHLFLCDNKISDCGVQVLMKIPGFDQRGFIPSLGLSDNKLVTDASVDGICSAMFANRYFHGISIRNCSLSMAAIERLQLAAQQRGAFSLY
;
A
#
# COMPACT_ATOMS: atom_id res chain seq x y z
N MET A 1 -26.21 4.64 -6.60
CA MET A 1 -27.16 5.62 -6.01
C MET A 1 -27.08 5.45 -4.50
N TYR A 2 -26.69 6.48 -3.75
CA TYR A 2 -26.62 6.38 -2.29
C TYR A 2 -27.94 6.88 -1.69
N LEU A 3 -28.54 6.09 -0.80
CA LEU A 3 -29.75 6.47 -0.07
C LEU A 3 -29.33 7.00 1.31
N GLY A 4 -29.42 8.31 1.50
CA GLY A 4 -29.20 8.92 2.81
C GLY A 4 -30.33 8.59 3.80
N ARG A 5 -30.08 8.83 5.11
CA ARG A 5 -31.02 8.56 6.22
C ARG A 5 -32.41 9.23 6.09
N GLU A 6 -32.60 10.15 5.13
CA GLU A 6 -33.83 10.95 4.97
C GLU A 6 -34.53 10.78 3.59
N LYS A 7 -34.41 9.64 2.91
CA LYS A 7 -34.94 9.42 1.53
C LYS A 7 -34.36 10.36 0.46
N VAL A 8 -33.28 11.06 0.76
CA VAL A 8 -32.53 11.85 -0.22
C VAL A 8 -31.67 10.89 -1.05
N GLN A 9 -31.92 10.86 -2.36
CA GLN A 9 -31.11 10.10 -3.30
C GLN A 9 -29.94 10.96 -3.78
N THR A 10 -28.71 10.46 -3.62
CA THR A 10 -27.53 11.13 -4.16
C THR A 10 -27.00 10.37 -5.38
N ILE A 11 -26.84 11.10 -6.49
CA ILE A 11 -26.23 10.65 -7.74
C ILE A 11 -24.86 11.31 -7.88
N PHE A 12 -23.83 10.51 -8.14
CA PHE A 12 -22.50 11.00 -8.50
C PHE A 12 -22.34 10.91 -10.02
N GLN A 13 -22.11 12.05 -10.68
CA GLN A 13 -21.71 12.08 -12.08
C GLN A 13 -20.21 12.31 -12.16
N VAL A 14 -19.47 11.29 -12.60
CA VAL A 14 -18.00 11.34 -12.63
C VAL A 14 -17.52 11.49 -14.07
N LYS A 15 -16.74 12.54 -14.33
CA LYS A 15 -16.04 12.76 -15.59
C LYS A 15 -14.57 12.37 -15.46
N THR A 16 -14.15 11.31 -16.14
CA THR A 16 -12.75 10.84 -16.19
C THR A 16 -11.91 11.65 -17.18
N ARG A 17 -10.59 11.70 -16.99
CA ARG A 17 -9.68 12.52 -17.81
C ARG A 17 -9.56 12.06 -19.27
N ASN A 18 -9.74 10.78 -19.53
CA ASN A 18 -9.48 10.17 -20.83
C ASN A 18 -10.75 9.69 -21.55
N GLY A 19 -11.95 10.08 -21.09
CA GLY A 19 -13.22 9.57 -21.64
C GLY A 19 -13.45 8.08 -21.41
N LYS A 20 -12.60 7.43 -20.62
CA LYS A 20 -12.68 6.02 -20.24
C LYS A 20 -13.79 5.83 -19.21
N SER A 21 -14.47 4.69 -19.28
CA SER A 21 -15.49 4.35 -18.29
C SER A 21 -14.87 4.31 -16.90
N ILE A 22 -15.57 4.83 -15.88
CA ILE A 22 -15.16 4.69 -14.48
C ILE A 22 -14.99 3.22 -14.05
N ARG A 23 -15.54 2.29 -14.84
CA ARG A 23 -15.34 0.84 -14.70
C ARG A 23 -13.88 0.41 -14.87
N GLU A 24 -13.12 1.07 -15.75
CA GLU A 24 -11.68 0.80 -15.92
C GLU A 24 -10.85 1.24 -14.69
N HIS A 25 -11.50 1.87 -13.73
CA HIS A 25 -10.91 2.34 -12.49
C HIS A 25 -11.36 1.55 -11.26
N SER A 26 -12.10 0.43 -11.45
CA SER A 26 -12.58 -0.45 -10.38
C SER A 26 -11.75 -1.72 -10.28
N HIS A 27 -11.42 -2.15 -9.06
CA HIS A 27 -10.89 -3.51 -8.82
C HIS A 27 -11.96 -4.61 -8.88
N LEU A 28 -13.24 -4.22 -8.99
CA LEU A 28 -14.37 -5.13 -9.02
C LEU A 28 -14.91 -5.23 -10.45
N GLU A 29 -15.20 -6.44 -10.90
CA GLU A 29 -15.72 -6.71 -12.25
C GLU A 29 -17.26 -6.49 -12.37
N ASN A 30 -17.95 -6.26 -11.26
CA ASN A 30 -19.41 -6.12 -11.23
C ASN A 30 -19.88 -4.67 -11.41
N ASP A 31 -21.05 -4.51 -12.05
CA ASP A 31 -21.61 -3.21 -12.45
C ASP A 31 -22.26 -2.42 -11.31
N GLU A 32 -22.31 -2.99 -10.09
CA GLU A 32 -23.01 -2.42 -8.93
C GLU A 32 -22.08 -1.63 -8.00
N GLU A 33 -20.78 -1.93 -8.00
CA GLU A 33 -19.80 -1.33 -7.10
C GLU A 33 -18.59 -0.77 -7.87
N ILE A 34 -18.19 0.45 -7.53
CA ILE A 34 -17.01 1.09 -8.12
C ILE A 34 -16.01 1.31 -7.00
N LEU A 35 -14.92 0.53 -7.01
CA LEU A 35 -13.79 0.72 -6.11
C LEU A 35 -12.65 1.42 -6.83
N LEU A 36 -12.64 2.76 -6.76
CA LEU A 36 -11.61 3.60 -7.39
C LEU A 36 -10.20 3.11 -7.01
N HIS A 37 -9.32 2.95 -8.02
CA HIS A 37 -7.90 2.73 -7.79
C HIS A 37 -7.33 3.81 -6.86
N PRO A 38 -6.36 3.47 -5.99
CA PRO A 38 -5.61 4.47 -5.26
C PRO A 38 -5.00 5.47 -6.24
N GLY A 39 -5.21 6.75 -5.94
CA GLY A 39 -4.64 7.85 -6.73
C GLY A 39 -5.60 8.54 -7.68
N ILE A 40 -6.88 8.15 -7.68
CA ILE A 40 -7.92 8.91 -8.37
C ILE A 40 -8.38 10.04 -7.44
N VAL A 41 -8.11 11.28 -7.83
CA VAL A 41 -8.66 12.46 -7.16
C VAL A 41 -9.86 12.94 -7.93
N LEU A 42 -11.01 13.01 -7.27
CA LEU A 42 -12.23 13.55 -7.83
C LEU A 42 -12.53 14.92 -7.21
N LYS A 43 -12.43 15.98 -8.01
CA LYS A 43 -12.81 17.34 -7.59
C LYS A 43 -14.29 17.55 -7.78
N VAL A 44 -14.97 18.07 -6.76
CA VAL A 44 -16.36 18.51 -6.88
C VAL A 44 -16.39 19.74 -7.79
N MET A 45 -17.01 19.59 -8.96
CA MET A 45 -17.18 20.65 -9.93
C MET A 45 -18.46 21.46 -9.69
N GLY A 46 -19.42 20.86 -8.99
CA GLY A 46 -20.68 21.50 -8.65
C GLY A 46 -21.66 20.50 -8.05
N THR A 47 -22.71 21.03 -7.46
CA THR A 47 -23.85 20.23 -6.99
C THR A 47 -25.12 20.81 -7.59
N SER A 48 -26.09 19.95 -7.92
CA SER A 48 -27.40 20.37 -8.38
C SER A 48 -28.49 19.53 -7.73
N LYS A 49 -29.69 20.11 -7.58
CA LYS A 49 -30.88 19.38 -7.15
C LYS A 49 -31.75 19.14 -8.37
N GLN A 50 -32.13 17.89 -8.61
CA GLN A 50 -33.17 17.55 -9.58
C GLN A 50 -34.50 17.34 -8.85
N GLY A 51 -35.60 17.32 -9.61
CA GLY A 51 -36.93 16.97 -9.09
C GLY A 51 -36.90 15.65 -8.31
N ASP A 52 -37.83 15.49 -7.37
CA ASP A 52 -37.96 14.32 -6.47
C ASP A 52 -36.88 14.18 -5.39
N GLY A 53 -36.22 15.27 -5.00
CA GLY A 53 -35.28 15.27 -3.87
C GLY A 53 -33.93 14.62 -4.18
N ILE A 54 -33.60 14.50 -5.47
CA ILE A 54 -32.34 13.95 -5.95
C ILE A 54 -31.24 15.03 -5.90
N HIS A 55 -30.15 14.74 -5.19
CA HIS A 55 -28.94 15.56 -5.24
C HIS A 55 -27.95 14.95 -6.22
N VAL A 56 -27.48 15.75 -7.19
CA VAL A 56 -26.44 15.37 -8.13
C VAL A 56 -25.15 16.07 -7.73
N ILE A 57 -24.09 15.29 -7.54
CA ILE A 57 -22.73 15.80 -7.32
C ILE A 57 -21.93 15.53 -8.59
N HIS A 58 -21.49 16.61 -9.23
CA HIS A 58 -20.63 16.52 -10.42
C HIS A 58 -19.17 16.46 -9.96
N LEU A 59 -18.51 15.37 -10.29
CA LEU A 59 -17.13 15.07 -9.96
C LEU A 59 -16.30 15.04 -11.23
N HIS A 60 -15.11 15.64 -11.20
CA HIS A 60 -14.14 15.52 -12.28
C HIS A 60 -12.85 14.93 -11.75
N GLU A 61 -12.34 13.93 -12.46
CA GLU A 61 -11.02 13.39 -12.20
C GLU A 61 -9.96 14.45 -12.49
N VAL A 62 -9.14 14.73 -11.48
CA VAL A 62 -8.01 15.64 -11.55
C VAL A 62 -6.74 14.84 -11.22
N PRO A 63 -5.55 15.27 -11.68
CA PRO A 63 -4.33 14.60 -11.29
C PRO A 63 -4.11 14.80 -9.79
N LEU A 64 -3.40 13.87 -9.17
CA LEU A 64 -2.99 13.98 -7.77
C LEU A 64 -2.25 15.27 -7.44
N TYR A 65 -1.47 15.75 -8.42
CA TYR A 65 -0.77 17.02 -8.36
C TYR A 65 -1.05 17.73 -9.68
N GLU A 66 -1.56 18.96 -9.62
CA GLU A 66 -1.66 19.79 -10.84
C GLU A 66 -0.28 19.83 -11.50
N ASP A 67 -0.20 19.51 -12.80
CA ASP A 67 1.01 19.69 -13.61
C ASP A 67 1.36 21.18 -13.60
N GLN A 68 2.06 21.65 -12.56
CA GLN A 68 2.70 22.95 -12.55
C GLN A 68 3.99 22.86 -13.39
N LYS A 69 3.83 22.56 -14.68
CA LYS A 69 4.71 23.19 -15.65
C LYS A 69 4.31 24.66 -15.68
N MET A 70 4.97 25.44 -14.82
CA MET A 70 4.97 26.90 -14.79
C MET A 70 5.25 27.46 -16.19
N ASN A 71 4.20 27.66 -16.99
CA ASN A 71 4.16 28.77 -17.92
C ASN A 71 3.61 29.95 -17.11
N VAL A 72 4.50 30.68 -16.43
CA VAL A 72 4.17 31.99 -15.88
C VAL A 72 3.98 32.94 -17.05
N THR A 73 2.75 33.00 -17.54
CA THR A 73 2.21 34.21 -18.15
C THR A 73 0.99 34.57 -17.34
N SER A 74 1.16 35.63 -16.55
CA SER A 74 0.19 36.30 -15.72
C SER A 74 -1.20 36.35 -16.34
N THR A 75 -2.22 35.84 -15.64
CA THR A 75 -3.45 36.59 -15.30
C THR A 75 -4.41 35.73 -14.47
N SER A 76 -4.60 36.16 -13.23
CA SER A 76 -5.87 36.18 -12.47
C SER A 76 -6.85 35.01 -12.62
N ILE A 77 -6.79 34.04 -11.69
CA ILE A 77 -7.97 33.25 -11.30
C ILE A 77 -8.11 33.28 -9.78
N SER A 78 -9.34 33.54 -9.37
CA SER A 78 -9.86 33.93 -8.07
C SER A 78 -9.57 32.97 -6.91
N ASN A 79 -9.16 33.58 -5.80
CA ASN A 79 -9.26 33.16 -4.40
C ASN A 79 -10.18 31.96 -4.10
N ASN A 80 -9.54 30.82 -3.88
CA ASN A 80 -9.85 29.86 -2.82
C ASN A 80 -8.53 29.15 -2.48
N GLN A 81 -7.55 29.92 -1.99
CA GLN A 81 -6.31 29.37 -1.46
C GLN A 81 -6.65 28.56 -0.22
N VAL A 82 -6.78 27.24 -0.39
CA VAL A 82 -6.57 26.31 0.71
C VAL A 82 -5.10 26.50 1.09
N ASP A 83 -4.83 26.97 2.30
CA ASP A 83 -3.44 27.11 2.78
C ASP A 83 -2.75 25.75 2.62
N GLU A 84 -1.83 25.69 1.67
CA GLU A 84 -1.07 24.50 1.35
C GLU A 84 -0.22 24.15 2.59
N TYR A 85 -0.41 22.96 3.15
CA TYR A 85 0.37 22.53 4.32
C TYR A 85 1.86 22.55 3.98
N ARG A 86 2.67 23.12 4.88
CA ARG A 86 4.12 23.25 4.73
C ARG A 86 4.83 22.63 5.93
N ASN A 87 5.92 21.93 5.65
CA ASN A 87 6.90 21.52 6.64
C ASN A 87 8.29 21.89 6.07
N PRO A 88 8.78 23.11 6.32
CA PRO A 88 10.01 23.60 5.70
C PRO A 88 11.24 22.73 6.00
N GLN A 89 11.28 22.10 7.18
CA GLN A 89 12.37 21.19 7.54
C GLN A 89 12.35 19.93 6.68
N LEU A 90 11.18 19.30 6.53
CA LEU A 90 11.02 18.13 5.66
C LEU A 90 11.30 18.48 4.19
N GLU A 91 10.78 19.61 3.72
CA GLU A 91 11.03 20.10 2.36
C GLU A 91 12.52 20.31 2.09
N GLN A 92 13.24 20.94 3.03
CA GLN A 92 14.68 21.14 2.93
C GLN A 92 15.44 19.80 2.92
N ILE A 93 15.04 18.83 3.75
CA ILE A 93 15.64 17.49 3.76
C ILE A 93 15.45 16.80 2.41
N ILE A 94 14.23 16.83 1.85
CA ILE A 94 13.95 16.23 0.53
C ILE A 94 14.78 16.93 -0.55
N GLN A 95 14.86 18.27 -0.52
CA GLN A 95 15.59 19.04 -1.51
C GLN A 95 17.11 18.80 -1.48
N LEU A 96 17.67 18.52 -0.30
CA LEU A 96 19.08 18.20 -0.12
C LEU A 96 19.39 16.71 -0.30
N SER A 97 18.38 15.86 -0.41
CA SER A 97 18.58 14.42 -0.55
C SER A 97 19.07 14.03 -1.95
N GLU A 98 19.90 12.98 -2.02
CA GLU A 98 20.53 12.56 -3.27
C GLU A 98 19.53 11.98 -4.27
N PRO A 99 19.40 12.53 -5.48
CA PRO A 99 18.51 12.00 -6.51
C PRO A 99 18.79 10.51 -6.76
N ARG A 100 17.73 9.71 -6.90
CA ARG A 100 17.80 8.25 -7.11
C ARG A 100 18.37 7.44 -5.93
N GLY A 101 18.63 8.08 -4.79
CA GLY A 101 19.03 7.45 -3.54
C GLY A 101 17.85 6.95 -2.70
N THR A 102 18.10 6.78 -1.40
CA THR A 102 17.09 6.45 -0.38
C THR A 102 16.91 7.66 0.53
N LEU A 103 15.68 8.16 0.65
CA LEU A 103 15.35 9.16 1.67
C LEU A 103 15.10 8.46 3.00
N VAL A 104 15.83 8.90 4.02
CA VAL A 104 15.73 8.40 5.38
C VAL A 104 15.21 9.51 6.27
N ILE A 105 13.94 9.38 6.66
CA ILE A 105 13.19 10.31 7.50
C ILE A 105 12.47 9.53 8.61
N GLU A 106 13.24 8.69 9.29
CA GLU A 106 12.81 7.81 10.39
C GLU A 106 12.84 8.58 11.72
N SER A 107 11.86 8.32 12.60
CA SER A 107 11.79 8.91 13.95
C SER A 107 11.78 10.45 13.97
N MET A 108 11.06 11.05 13.03
CA MET A 108 10.99 12.52 12.84
C MET A 108 9.65 13.12 13.30
N ASN A 109 8.80 12.33 13.96
CA ASN A 109 7.44 12.70 14.37
C ASN A 109 6.59 13.21 13.19
N LEU A 110 6.79 12.63 12.00
CA LEU A 110 5.99 12.97 10.82
C LEU A 110 4.58 12.41 10.99
N ASN A 111 3.58 13.20 10.62
CA ASN A 111 2.17 12.82 10.67
C ASN A 111 1.59 12.63 9.25
N ASP A 112 0.29 12.39 9.16
CA ASP A 112 -0.39 12.14 7.88
C ASP A 112 -0.28 13.31 6.87
N ARG A 113 -0.26 14.57 7.33
CA ARG A 113 -0.13 15.74 6.43
C ARG A 113 1.26 15.85 5.83
N ASP A 114 2.30 15.44 6.56
CA ASP A 114 3.66 15.39 6.02
C ASP A 114 3.76 14.45 4.82
N MET A 115 2.88 13.44 4.73
CA MET A 115 2.85 12.54 3.58
C MET A 115 2.39 13.24 2.31
N GLU A 116 1.67 14.36 2.38
CA GLU A 116 1.37 15.17 1.18
C GLU A 116 2.66 15.74 0.57
N ILE A 117 3.59 16.18 1.42
CA ILE A 117 4.89 16.73 1.01
C ILE A 117 5.78 15.60 0.47
N VAL A 118 5.86 14.46 1.17
CA VAL A 118 6.61 13.29 0.67
C VAL A 118 6.04 12.81 -0.66
N ALA A 119 4.73 12.67 -0.76
CA ALA A 119 4.09 12.16 -1.96
C ALA A 119 4.28 13.12 -3.16
N ARG A 120 4.23 14.44 -2.94
CA ARG A 120 4.49 15.46 -3.98
C ARG A 120 5.97 15.54 -4.35
N LEU A 121 6.80 15.97 -3.39
CA LEU A 121 8.19 16.36 -3.66
C LEU A 121 9.11 15.16 -3.83
N PHE A 122 8.80 14.01 -3.23
CA PHE A 122 9.69 12.85 -3.27
C PHE A 122 9.22 11.80 -4.28
N ILE A 123 7.95 11.38 -4.24
CA ILE A 123 7.50 10.24 -5.06
C ILE A 123 7.25 10.62 -6.53
N VAL A 124 6.69 11.80 -6.76
CA VAL A 124 6.28 12.25 -8.10
C VAL A 124 7.38 13.02 -8.81
N GLU A 125 8.04 13.94 -8.11
CA GLU A 125 9.02 14.83 -8.73
C GLU A 125 10.40 14.18 -8.93
N ASN A 126 10.68 13.07 -8.25
CA ASN A 126 12.04 12.53 -8.18
C ASN A 126 12.09 11.00 -8.33
N GLU A 127 13.13 10.51 -9.01
CA GLU A 127 13.33 9.09 -9.35
C GLU A 127 13.94 8.26 -8.20
N TYR A 128 13.54 8.52 -6.95
CA TYR A 128 14.13 7.86 -5.78
C TYR A 128 13.84 6.36 -5.71
N ARG A 129 14.75 5.63 -5.05
CA ARG A 129 14.73 4.17 -4.98
C ARG A 129 14.32 3.63 -3.61
N GLY A 130 14.49 4.39 -2.54
CA GLY A 130 14.13 3.92 -1.19
C GLY A 130 13.45 5.01 -0.38
N LEU A 131 12.42 4.63 0.37
CA LEU A 131 11.75 5.51 1.31
C LEU A 131 11.71 4.84 2.69
N ASN A 132 12.43 5.43 3.66
CA ASN A 132 12.41 5.00 5.05
C ASN A 132 11.65 6.02 5.90
N LEU A 133 10.44 5.64 6.30
CA LEU A 133 9.48 6.40 7.11
C LEU A 133 9.21 5.72 8.46
N ARG A 134 10.13 4.85 8.91
CA ARG A 134 9.96 4.09 10.15
C ARG A 134 9.75 4.99 11.37
N HIS A 135 9.01 4.48 12.35
CA HIS A 135 8.83 5.10 13.67
C HIS A 135 8.35 6.56 13.61
N ASN A 136 7.37 6.85 12.74
CA ASN A 136 6.67 8.13 12.68
C ASN A 136 5.21 7.95 13.17
N GLU A 137 4.39 8.98 13.02
CA GLU A 137 2.98 9.00 13.44
C GLU A 137 2.02 8.82 12.24
N ILE A 138 2.43 8.02 11.25
CA ILE A 138 1.63 7.77 10.05
C ILE A 138 0.48 6.80 10.38
N THR A 139 -0.73 7.16 9.99
CA THR A 139 -1.94 6.36 10.13
C THR A 139 -2.43 5.85 8.78
N SER A 140 -3.65 5.30 8.72
CA SER A 140 -4.29 4.93 7.46
C SER A 140 -4.48 6.12 6.50
N VAL A 141 -4.58 7.36 7.01
CA VAL A 141 -4.72 8.55 6.18
C VAL A 141 -3.43 8.87 5.42
N GLY A 142 -2.29 8.91 6.11
CA GLY A 142 -0.99 9.12 5.47
C GLY A 142 -0.61 7.96 4.55
N ALA A 143 -0.95 6.71 4.93
CA ALA A 143 -0.79 5.56 4.05
C ALA A 143 -1.63 5.66 2.77
N PHE A 144 -2.86 6.18 2.86
CA PHE A 144 -3.67 6.46 1.69
C PHE A 144 -2.97 7.48 0.77
N ILE A 145 -2.50 8.60 1.31
CA ILE A 145 -1.78 9.63 0.53
C ILE A 145 -0.55 9.03 -0.17
N LEU A 146 0.26 8.24 0.55
CA LEU A 146 1.42 7.56 -0.05
C LEU A 146 1.01 6.58 -1.15
N ALA A 147 -0.04 5.78 -0.92
CA ALA A 147 -0.51 4.78 -1.88
C ALA A 147 -0.93 5.41 -3.21
N GLN A 148 -1.54 6.59 -3.17
CA GLN A 148 -1.93 7.33 -4.36
C GLN A 148 -0.72 7.66 -5.26
N SER A 149 0.39 8.09 -4.66
CA SER A 149 1.61 8.40 -5.42
C SER A 149 2.41 7.15 -5.80
N LEU A 150 2.39 6.11 -4.96
CA LEU A 150 3.02 4.82 -5.25
C LEU A 150 2.43 4.16 -6.51
N TYR A 151 1.12 4.29 -6.72
CA TYR A 151 0.47 3.73 -7.91
C TYR A 151 0.98 4.35 -9.22
N ASN A 152 1.50 5.58 -9.18
CA ASN A 152 1.94 6.32 -10.36
C ASN A 152 3.46 6.35 -10.55
N THR A 153 4.24 5.77 -9.63
CA THR A 153 5.70 5.71 -9.74
C THR A 153 6.20 4.33 -10.22
N LYS A 154 7.40 4.31 -10.80
CA LYS A 154 8.11 3.08 -11.21
C LYS A 154 9.48 2.92 -10.53
N TYR A 155 9.88 3.91 -9.75
CA TYR A 155 11.26 4.08 -9.29
C TYR A 155 11.53 3.43 -7.95
N ILE A 156 10.59 3.53 -7.01
CA ILE A 156 10.74 3.00 -5.64
C ILE A 156 10.97 1.48 -5.67
N LYS A 157 12.02 1.06 -4.97
CA LYS A 157 12.49 -0.32 -4.76
C LYS A 157 12.31 -0.77 -3.32
N GLU A 158 12.41 0.13 -2.35
CA GLU A 158 12.20 -0.19 -0.94
C GLU A 158 11.24 0.81 -0.28
N LEU A 159 10.27 0.29 0.47
CA LEU A 159 9.36 1.06 1.29
C LEU A 159 9.37 0.52 2.72
N LYS A 160 9.83 1.34 3.66
CA LYS A 160 9.91 0.99 5.09
C LYS A 160 8.97 1.87 5.88
N LEU A 161 7.94 1.25 6.46
CA LEU A 161 6.89 1.91 7.27
C LEU A 161 6.80 1.31 8.68
N CYS A 162 7.82 0.55 9.11
CA CYS A 162 7.78 -0.15 10.40
C CYS A 162 7.51 0.81 11.58
N GLY A 163 6.73 0.38 12.55
CA GLY A 163 6.47 1.15 13.78
C GLY A 163 5.60 2.40 13.58
N ASN A 164 4.83 2.47 12.49
CA ASN A 164 3.73 3.43 12.32
C ASN A 164 2.38 2.77 12.68
N ARG A 165 1.27 3.51 12.75
CA ARG A 165 -0.03 2.94 13.15
C ARG A 165 -1.00 2.83 11.96
N LEU A 166 -0.61 2.04 10.96
CA LEU A 166 -1.38 1.92 9.73
C LEU A 166 -2.69 1.14 9.92
N LEU A 167 -2.68 0.15 10.81
CA LEU A 167 -3.76 -0.84 10.96
C LEU A 167 -4.08 -1.53 9.62
N ASP A 168 -5.22 -2.20 9.53
CA ASP A 168 -5.59 -2.90 8.31
C ASP A 168 -5.91 -1.93 7.17
N GLU A 169 -6.62 -0.84 7.45
CA GLU A 169 -7.02 0.14 6.43
C GLU A 169 -5.79 0.75 5.74
N GLY A 170 -4.76 1.13 6.51
CA GLY A 170 -3.53 1.68 5.96
C GLY A 170 -2.70 0.63 5.22
N ALA A 171 -2.57 -0.59 5.75
CA ALA A 171 -1.86 -1.68 5.07
C ALA A 171 -2.53 -2.05 3.73
N GLN A 172 -3.86 -2.08 3.68
CA GLN A 172 -4.63 -2.28 2.45
C GLN A 172 -4.42 -1.14 1.45
N CYS A 173 -4.41 0.12 1.92
CA CYS A 173 -4.09 1.26 1.05
C CYS A 173 -2.73 1.10 0.39
N ILE A 174 -1.69 0.82 1.19
CA ILE A 174 -0.34 0.58 0.67
C ILE A 174 -0.34 -0.58 -0.33
N ALA A 175 -0.94 -1.72 0.02
CA ALA A 175 -1.02 -2.88 -0.87
C ALA A 175 -1.63 -2.53 -2.24
N ARG A 176 -2.74 -1.78 -2.27
CA ARG A 176 -3.35 -1.33 -3.53
C ARG A 176 -2.45 -0.35 -4.28
N GLY A 177 -1.78 0.58 -3.59
CA GLY A 177 -0.80 1.49 -4.20
C GLY A 177 0.40 0.75 -4.82
N LEU A 178 0.73 -0.43 -4.31
CA LEU A 178 1.79 -1.30 -4.83
C LEU A 178 1.34 -2.23 -5.96
N ALA A 179 0.05 -2.35 -6.21
CA ALA A 179 -0.55 -3.15 -7.27
C ALA A 179 -0.39 -2.48 -8.66
N ASN A 180 0.83 -2.05 -8.97
CA ASN A 180 1.24 -1.49 -10.24
C ASN A 180 2.33 -2.38 -10.87
N LYS A 181 2.07 -2.92 -12.07
CA LYS A 181 3.00 -3.80 -12.81
C LYS A 181 4.32 -3.11 -13.21
N GLN A 182 4.32 -1.78 -13.31
CA GLN A 182 5.51 -0.98 -13.62
C GLN A 182 6.33 -0.65 -12.37
N LEU A 183 5.70 -0.67 -11.20
CA LEU A 183 6.38 -0.47 -9.94
C LEU A 183 7.25 -1.69 -9.67
N GLY A 184 8.57 -1.52 -9.79
CA GLY A 184 9.49 -2.62 -9.56
C GLY A 184 9.94 -2.71 -8.10
N LEU A 185 9.02 -2.69 -7.14
CA LEU A 185 9.32 -2.75 -5.71
C LEU A 185 10.02 -4.09 -5.40
N ILE A 186 11.04 -4.04 -4.56
CA ILE A 186 11.85 -5.18 -4.12
C ILE A 186 11.56 -5.50 -2.66
N GLY A 187 11.42 -4.50 -1.80
CA GLY A 187 11.19 -4.71 -0.36
C GLY A 187 10.05 -3.88 0.20
N LEU A 188 9.13 -4.54 0.89
CA LEU A 188 8.09 -3.93 1.70
C LEU A 188 8.27 -4.34 3.17
N TYR A 189 8.35 -3.35 4.04
CA TYR A 189 8.57 -3.55 5.48
C TYR A 189 7.44 -2.88 6.26
N LEU A 190 6.53 -3.70 6.78
CA LEU A 190 5.33 -3.33 7.54
C LEU A 190 5.37 -3.96 8.94
N ASN A 191 6.54 -3.95 9.60
CA ASN A 191 6.64 -4.49 10.95
C ASN A 191 5.96 -3.56 11.96
N SER A 192 5.30 -4.11 12.98
CA SER A 192 4.70 -3.30 14.06
C SER A 192 3.74 -2.22 13.56
N VAL A 193 2.95 -2.52 12.51
CA VAL A 193 1.96 -1.56 11.97
C VAL A 193 0.54 -1.78 12.48
N GLY A 194 0.33 -2.85 13.24
CA GLY A 194 -0.94 -3.20 13.86
C GLY A 194 -1.94 -3.85 12.91
N MET A 195 -1.49 -4.38 11.77
CA MET A 195 -2.35 -5.10 10.82
C MET A 195 -2.73 -6.50 11.33
N THR A 196 -3.81 -7.05 10.78
CA THR A 196 -4.34 -8.39 11.05
C THR A 196 -4.44 -9.20 9.76
N ASP A 197 -5.11 -10.36 9.81
CA ASP A 197 -5.39 -11.22 8.66
C ASP A 197 -6.15 -10.51 7.54
N ALA A 198 -6.96 -9.49 7.87
CA ALA A 198 -7.80 -8.76 6.91
C ALA A 198 -7.00 -8.09 5.79
N SER A 199 -5.71 -7.82 6.02
CA SER A 199 -4.83 -7.20 5.02
C SER A 199 -4.06 -8.22 4.17
N CYS A 200 -4.02 -9.50 4.57
CA CYS A 200 -3.18 -10.49 3.92
C CYS A 200 -3.55 -10.73 2.45
N GLU A 201 -4.84 -10.80 2.11
CA GLU A 201 -5.28 -11.00 0.71
C GLU A 201 -4.83 -9.86 -0.20
N TYR A 202 -4.89 -8.62 0.29
CA TYR A 202 -4.41 -7.46 -0.45
C TYR A 202 -2.91 -7.48 -0.68
N LEU A 203 -2.13 -7.93 0.31
CA LEU A 203 -0.67 -8.09 0.16
C LEU A 203 -0.33 -9.20 -0.85
N VAL A 204 -1.05 -10.32 -0.83
CA VAL A 204 -0.89 -11.39 -1.83
C VAL A 204 -1.15 -10.86 -3.24
N GLU A 205 -2.23 -10.10 -3.41
CA GLU A 205 -2.57 -9.49 -4.69
C GLU A 205 -1.51 -8.46 -5.14
N ALA A 206 -1.06 -7.60 -4.22
CA ALA A 206 0.00 -6.63 -4.51
C ALA A 206 1.29 -7.30 -4.97
N VAL A 207 1.71 -8.37 -4.29
CA VAL A 207 2.87 -9.20 -4.68
C VAL A 207 2.67 -9.78 -6.08
N ARG A 208 1.48 -10.33 -6.36
CA ARG A 208 1.15 -10.94 -7.66
C ARG A 208 1.24 -9.93 -8.79
N VAL A 209 0.69 -8.73 -8.61
CA VAL A 209 0.68 -7.68 -9.64
C VAL A 209 2.06 -7.06 -9.83
N ASN A 210 2.79 -6.80 -8.74
CA ASN A 210 4.12 -6.22 -8.78
C ASN A 210 5.14 -7.11 -9.51
N GLY A 211 5.11 -8.42 -9.22
CA GLY A 211 5.97 -9.44 -9.83
C GLY A 211 7.47 -9.30 -9.51
N ARG A 212 7.91 -8.22 -8.85
CA ARG A 212 9.33 -7.96 -8.52
C ARG A 212 9.64 -7.91 -7.03
N MET A 213 8.62 -7.90 -6.16
CA MET A 213 8.82 -7.91 -4.72
C MET A 213 9.58 -9.16 -4.30
N ARG A 214 10.63 -9.00 -3.49
CA ARG A 214 11.57 -10.00 -2.96
C ARG A 214 11.43 -10.17 -1.45
N HIS A 215 11.17 -9.08 -0.75
CA HIS A 215 11.13 -9.05 0.70
C HIS A 215 9.78 -8.52 1.15
N LEU A 216 9.09 -9.31 1.97
CA LEU A 216 7.86 -8.92 2.63
C LEU A 216 8.03 -9.18 4.12
N PHE A 217 8.23 -8.12 4.91
CA PHE A 217 8.41 -8.22 6.36
C PHE A 217 7.17 -7.68 7.07
N LEU A 218 6.50 -8.55 7.83
CA LEU A 218 5.25 -8.33 8.54
C LEU A 218 5.40 -8.68 10.03
N CYS A 219 6.62 -8.57 10.57
CA CYS A 219 6.91 -8.97 11.94
C CYS A 219 6.15 -8.10 12.95
N ASP A 220 5.89 -8.64 14.15
CA ASP A 220 5.26 -7.92 15.26
C ASP A 220 3.91 -7.29 14.87
N ASN A 221 3.06 -8.05 14.19
CA ASN A 221 1.68 -7.68 13.90
C ASN A 221 0.72 -8.64 14.61
N LYS A 222 -0.57 -8.56 14.25
CA LYS A 222 -1.63 -9.43 14.80
C LYS A 222 -2.09 -10.45 13.76
N ILE A 223 -1.16 -10.97 12.96
CA ILE A 223 -1.44 -12.01 11.97
C ILE A 223 -1.61 -13.34 12.72
N SER A 224 -2.69 -14.05 12.43
CA SER A 224 -3.00 -15.37 12.97
C SER A 224 -2.70 -16.47 11.95
N ASP A 225 -2.98 -17.72 12.33
CA ASP A 225 -2.92 -18.86 11.41
C ASP A 225 -3.73 -18.67 10.12
N CYS A 226 -4.87 -17.95 10.18
CA CYS A 226 -5.68 -17.68 8.99
C CYS A 226 -4.94 -16.77 8.00
N GLY A 227 -4.29 -15.70 8.50
CA GLY A 227 -3.47 -14.82 7.68
C GLY A 227 -2.26 -15.54 7.10
N VAL A 228 -1.61 -16.43 7.88
CA VAL A 228 -0.51 -17.27 7.36
C VAL A 228 -1.01 -18.16 6.22
N GLN A 229 -2.15 -18.83 6.36
CA GLN A 229 -2.73 -19.63 5.28
C GLN A 229 -2.97 -18.82 4.00
N VAL A 230 -3.42 -17.57 4.12
CA VAL A 230 -3.55 -16.66 2.99
C VAL A 230 -2.19 -16.30 2.39
N LEU A 231 -1.22 -15.92 3.21
CA LEU A 231 0.14 -15.57 2.76
C LEU A 231 0.86 -16.76 2.08
N MET A 232 0.54 -18.00 2.46
CA MET A 232 1.07 -19.20 1.79
C MET A 232 0.50 -19.39 0.38
N LYS A 233 -0.56 -18.66 0.00
CA LYS A 233 -1.09 -18.61 -1.37
C LYS A 233 -0.35 -17.62 -2.26
N ILE A 234 0.65 -16.89 -1.76
CA ILE A 234 1.50 -16.04 -2.61
C ILE A 234 2.00 -16.89 -3.79
N PRO A 235 1.64 -16.55 -5.04
CA PRO A 235 1.81 -17.46 -6.16
C PRO A 235 3.28 -17.83 -6.35
N GLY A 236 3.54 -19.14 -6.43
CA GLY A 236 4.83 -19.69 -6.83
C GLY A 236 5.06 -19.35 -8.31
N PHE A 237 5.87 -18.31 -8.54
CA PHE A 237 6.03 -17.63 -9.82
C PHE A 237 6.50 -18.53 -10.96
N ASP A 238 5.85 -18.42 -12.11
CA ASP A 238 6.41 -18.78 -13.40
C ASP A 238 7.35 -17.66 -13.92
N GLN A 239 8.62 -18.02 -14.02
CA GLN A 239 9.69 -17.36 -14.79
C GLN A 239 10.15 -15.92 -14.46
N ARG A 240 9.50 -15.05 -13.65
CA ARG A 240 9.99 -13.65 -13.45
C ARG A 240 9.89 -12.99 -12.05
N GLY A 241 9.37 -13.66 -11.02
CA GLY A 241 9.25 -13.10 -9.65
C GLY A 241 9.80 -14.04 -8.59
N PHE A 242 10.32 -13.52 -7.48
CA PHE A 242 10.93 -14.27 -6.38
C PHE A 242 10.46 -13.59 -5.09
N ILE A 243 10.01 -14.28 -4.04
CA ILE A 243 10.11 -13.75 -2.67
C ILE A 243 11.13 -14.62 -1.94
N PRO A 244 12.40 -14.18 -1.86
CA PRO A 244 13.40 -14.89 -1.07
C PRO A 244 13.06 -14.97 0.42
N SER A 245 12.30 -14.03 0.99
CA SER A 245 12.08 -14.02 2.45
C SER A 245 10.76 -13.37 2.86
N LEU A 246 9.96 -14.12 3.63
CA LEU A 246 8.75 -13.65 4.32
C LEU A 246 9.05 -13.51 5.83
N GLY A 247 8.86 -12.33 6.40
CA GLY A 247 9.01 -12.11 7.83
C GLY A 247 7.67 -12.14 8.56
N LEU A 248 7.53 -13.05 9.51
CA LEU A 248 6.34 -13.21 10.35
C LEU A 248 6.69 -13.32 11.85
N SER A 249 7.94 -13.09 12.23
CA SER A 249 8.36 -13.14 13.63
C SER A 249 7.50 -12.24 14.51
N ASP A 250 7.35 -12.61 15.78
CA ASP A 250 6.59 -11.86 16.80
C ASP A 250 5.07 -11.73 16.54
N ASN A 251 4.52 -12.40 15.52
CA ASN A 251 3.07 -12.57 15.38
C ASN A 251 2.57 -13.66 16.34
N LYS A 252 2.17 -13.26 17.56
CA LYS A 252 1.82 -14.18 18.66
C LYS A 252 0.59 -15.06 18.40
N LEU A 253 -0.23 -14.71 17.40
CA LEU A 253 -1.41 -15.48 17.01
C LEU A 253 -1.10 -16.58 15.99
N VAL A 254 0.15 -16.69 15.53
CA VAL A 254 0.62 -17.83 14.72
C VAL A 254 0.95 -18.99 15.66
N THR A 255 0.27 -20.12 15.44
CA THR A 255 0.37 -21.33 16.26
C THR A 255 0.72 -22.55 15.40
N ASP A 256 0.72 -23.73 16.02
CA ASP A 256 0.99 -25.01 15.36
C ASP A 256 0.08 -25.26 14.14
N ALA A 257 -1.11 -24.65 14.10
CA ALA A 257 -2.04 -24.76 12.98
C ALA A 257 -1.47 -24.20 11.66
N SER A 258 -0.47 -23.32 11.71
CA SER A 258 0.22 -22.81 10.53
C SER A 258 1.24 -23.77 9.92
N VAL A 259 1.71 -24.78 10.68
CA VAL A 259 2.86 -25.61 10.29
C VAL A 259 2.61 -26.38 8.99
N ASP A 260 1.43 -26.98 8.83
CA ASP A 260 1.10 -27.74 7.63
C ASP A 260 1.07 -26.86 6.38
N GLY A 261 0.51 -25.66 6.51
CA GLY A 261 0.46 -24.66 5.44
C GLY A 261 1.86 -24.20 5.04
N ILE A 262 2.72 -23.89 6.03
CA ILE A 262 4.11 -23.46 5.80
C ILE A 262 4.91 -24.58 5.14
N CYS A 263 4.82 -25.82 5.63
CA CYS A 263 5.49 -26.98 5.04
C CYS A 263 5.00 -27.23 3.60
N SER A 264 3.70 -27.16 3.36
CA SER A 264 3.13 -27.34 2.03
C SER A 264 3.65 -26.29 1.05
N ALA A 265 3.61 -25.01 1.43
CA ALA A 265 4.15 -23.92 0.62
C ALA A 265 5.67 -24.05 0.40
N MET A 266 6.39 -24.50 1.43
CA MET A 266 7.83 -24.76 1.37
C MET A 266 8.16 -25.79 0.27
N PHE A 267 7.44 -26.90 0.17
CA PHE A 267 7.73 -27.89 -0.87
C PHE A 267 7.07 -27.57 -2.23
N ALA A 268 5.94 -26.86 -2.24
CA ALA A 268 5.25 -26.50 -3.48
C ALA A 268 5.94 -25.35 -4.23
N ASN A 269 6.59 -24.42 -3.52
CA ASN A 269 7.14 -23.20 -4.12
C ASN A 269 8.68 -23.16 -4.03
N ARG A 270 9.35 -23.56 -5.11
CA ARG A 270 10.83 -23.54 -5.20
C ARG A 270 11.47 -22.16 -4.97
N TYR A 271 10.71 -21.08 -5.13
CA TYR A 271 11.21 -19.71 -4.96
C TYR A 271 10.97 -19.10 -3.58
N PHE A 272 10.23 -19.79 -2.71
CA PHE A 272 10.04 -19.39 -1.33
C PHE A 272 11.29 -19.76 -0.52
N HIS A 273 12.30 -18.90 -0.43
CA HIS A 273 13.61 -19.31 0.12
C HIS A 273 13.73 -19.17 1.63
N GLY A 274 12.78 -18.55 2.30
CA GLY A 274 12.86 -18.43 3.73
C GLY A 274 11.68 -17.75 4.38
N ILE A 275 11.50 -18.08 5.65
CA ILE A 275 10.49 -17.52 6.52
C ILE A 275 11.09 -17.23 7.88
N SER A 276 10.79 -16.07 8.45
CA SER A 276 11.06 -15.81 9.87
C SER A 276 9.78 -15.98 10.66
N ILE A 277 9.81 -16.82 11.69
CA ILE A 277 8.66 -17.11 12.57
C ILE A 277 9.09 -17.22 14.04
N ARG A 278 10.22 -16.61 14.40
CA ARG A 278 10.64 -16.46 15.80
C ARG A 278 9.54 -15.86 16.64
N ASN A 279 9.49 -16.24 17.91
CA ASN A 279 8.60 -15.64 18.89
C ASN A 279 7.10 -15.71 18.50
N CYS A 280 6.71 -16.62 17.60
CA CYS A 280 5.32 -17.03 17.42
C CYS A 280 4.93 -18.04 18.53
N SER A 281 3.65 -18.36 18.66
CA SER A 281 3.15 -19.29 19.68
C SER A 281 3.22 -20.76 19.22
N LEU A 282 4.40 -21.16 18.73
CA LEU A 282 4.67 -22.52 18.26
C LEU A 282 5.17 -23.40 19.41
N SER A 283 4.66 -24.63 19.48
CA SER A 283 5.20 -25.66 20.37
C SER A 283 6.60 -26.10 19.92
N MET A 284 7.36 -26.73 20.83
CA MET A 284 8.66 -27.31 20.48
C MET A 284 8.54 -28.34 19.35
N ALA A 285 7.49 -29.17 19.36
CA ALA A 285 7.24 -30.18 18.33
C ALA A 285 6.98 -29.53 16.95
N ALA A 286 6.22 -28.43 16.91
CA ALA A 286 6.00 -27.66 15.69
C ALA A 286 7.30 -27.06 15.14
N ILE A 287 8.14 -26.50 16.02
CA ILE A 287 9.44 -25.95 15.66
C ILE A 287 10.36 -27.04 15.09
N GLU A 288 10.47 -28.18 15.76
CA GLU A 288 11.27 -29.32 15.28
C GLU A 288 10.80 -29.82 13.91
N ARG A 289 9.48 -29.90 13.70
CA ARG A 289 8.90 -30.31 12.42
C ARG A 289 9.24 -29.33 11.29
N LEU A 290 9.16 -28.03 11.55
CA LEU A 290 9.55 -27.00 10.58
C LEU A 290 11.04 -27.03 10.27
N GLN A 291 11.89 -27.24 11.28
CA GLN A 291 13.33 -27.38 11.11
C GLN A 291 13.68 -28.60 10.26
N LEU A 292 13.05 -29.75 10.53
CA LEU A 292 13.24 -30.96 9.74
C LEU A 292 12.80 -30.77 8.28
N ALA A 293 11.63 -30.15 8.06
CA ALA A 293 11.15 -29.82 6.72
C ALA A 293 12.12 -28.89 5.97
N ALA A 294 12.61 -27.84 6.63
CA ALA A 294 13.58 -26.91 6.06
C ALA A 294 14.90 -27.60 5.70
N GLN A 295 15.40 -28.49 6.56
CA GLN A 295 16.59 -29.30 6.29
C GLN A 295 16.40 -30.23 5.09
N GLN A 296 15.26 -30.92 5.02
CA GLN A 296 14.93 -31.81 3.91
C GLN A 296 14.82 -31.08 2.57
N ARG A 297 14.26 -29.86 2.58
CA ARG A 297 14.18 -29.03 1.38
C ARG A 297 15.56 -28.59 0.89
N GLY A 298 16.45 -28.22 1.81
CA GLY A 298 17.74 -27.61 1.47
C GLY A 298 17.60 -26.19 0.92
N ALA A 299 18.63 -25.35 1.13
CA ALA A 299 18.63 -23.94 0.70
C ALA A 299 17.38 -23.13 1.14
N PHE A 300 16.75 -23.52 2.25
CA PHE A 300 15.64 -22.81 2.86
C PHE A 300 16.07 -22.22 4.20
N SER A 301 15.92 -20.91 4.35
CA SER A 301 16.26 -20.17 5.55
C SER A 301 15.06 -20.07 6.48
N LEU A 302 15.09 -20.85 7.57
CA LEU A 302 14.14 -20.73 8.67
C LEU A 302 14.77 -19.90 9.78
N TYR A 303 14.19 -18.73 10.06
CA TYR A 303 14.66 -17.83 11.12
C TYR A 303 13.72 -17.81 12.30
#